data_AF-A0A6L9FDJ5-F1
#
_entry.id   AF-A0A6L9FDJ5-F1
#
_cell.length_a   1.000
_cell.length_b   1.000
_cell.length_c   1.000
_cell.angle_alpha   90.00
_cell.angle_beta   90.00
_cell.angle_gamma   90.00
#
_symmetry.space_group_name_H-M   'P 1'
#
loop_
_entity.id
_entity.type
_entity.pdbx_description
1 polymer ?
#
loop_
_entity_poly.entity_id
_entity_poly.type
_entity_poly.pdbx_seq_one_letter_code
_entity_poly.pdbx_strand_id
1 'polypeptide(L)'
;MSHSVYLKLATLLVRADLKREERVWKRKLRRSAHDLPWNNVHLLRDIGLEQDGRPVGMSEPDAVKAERRVRHLRRVLSARIPT
;
A
#
# COMPACT_ATOMS: atom_id res chain seq x y z
N MET A 1 -32.49 -4.83 26.34
CA MET A 1 -31.11 -4.28 26.46
C MET A 1 -30.08 -5.29 25.93
N SER A 2 -30.10 -5.59 24.62
CA SER A 2 -29.20 -6.60 24.01
C SER A 2 -28.81 -6.29 22.55
N HIS A 3 -29.41 -5.29 21.92
CA HIS A 3 -29.13 -4.91 20.53
C HIS A 3 -27.71 -4.36 20.32
N SER A 4 -27.13 -3.71 21.33
CA SER A 4 -25.77 -3.18 21.25
C SER A 4 -24.70 -4.28 21.17
N VAL A 5 -24.95 -5.46 21.74
CA VAL A 5 -24.04 -6.60 21.68
C VAL A 5 -24.02 -7.20 20.27
N TYR A 6 -25.18 -7.36 19.65
CA TYR A 6 -25.29 -7.85 18.28
C TYR A 6 -24.63 -6.89 17.28
N LEU A 7 -24.81 -5.58 17.44
CA LEU A 7 -24.15 -4.58 16.60
C LEU A 7 -22.61 -4.62 16.74
N LYS A 8 -22.10 -4.80 17.96
CA LYS A 8 -20.66 -4.97 18.21
C LYS A 8 -20.11 -6.25 17.57
N LEU A 9 -20.85 -7.36 17.65
CA LEU A 9 -20.47 -8.61 17.00
C LEU A 9 -20.50 -8.51 15.48
N ALA A 10 -21.55 -7.92 14.91
CA ALA A 10 -21.69 -7.75 13.46
C ALA A 10 -20.52 -6.92 12.90
N THR A 11 -20.19 -5.80 13.54
CA THR A 11 -19.06 -4.96 13.11
C THR A 11 -17.71 -5.66 13.24
N LEU A 12 -17.51 -6.50 14.26
CA LEU A 12 -16.31 -7.32 14.41
C LEU A 12 -16.19 -8.35 13.28
N LEU A 13 -17.26 -9.07 12.98
CA LEU A 13 -17.30 -10.08 11.92
C LEU A 13 -17.03 -9.48 10.54
N VAL A 14 -17.68 -8.35 10.21
CA VAL A 14 -17.45 -7.64 8.94
C VAL A 14 -15.99 -7.20 8.82
N ARG A 15 -15.40 -6.62 9.88
CA ARG A 15 -13.98 -6.24 9.88
C ARG A 15 -13.05 -7.44 9.73
N ALA A 16 -13.37 -8.56 10.35
CA ALA A 16 -12.57 -9.79 10.24
C ALA A 16 -12.61 -10.36 8.81
N ASP A 17 -13.77 -10.30 8.17
CA ASP A 17 -13.96 -10.77 6.81
C ASP A 17 -13.21 -9.89 5.79
N LEU A 18 -13.35 -8.56 5.91
CA LEU A 18 -12.56 -7.61 5.10
C LEU A 18 -11.05 -7.87 5.21
N LYS A 19 -10.54 -8.10 6.43
CA LYS A 19 -9.12 -8.45 6.64
C LYS A 19 -8.73 -9.80 6.04
N ARG A 20 -9.67 -10.75 5.96
CA ARG A 20 -9.44 -12.06 5.33
C ARG A 20 -9.39 -11.90 3.81
N GLU A 21 -10.34 -11.20 3.22
CA GLU A 21 -10.37 -10.89 1.80
C GLU A 21 -9.13 -10.12 1.37
N GLU A 22 -8.72 -9.08 2.11
CA GLU A 22 -7.52 -8.32 1.83
C GLU A 22 -6.27 -9.23 1.81
N ARG A 23 -6.16 -10.16 2.76
CA ARG A 23 -5.04 -11.13 2.80
C ARG A 23 -5.07 -12.11 1.63
N VAL A 24 -6.25 -12.56 1.20
CA VAL A 24 -6.41 -13.43 0.03
C VAL A 24 -6.07 -12.66 -1.24
N TRP A 25 -6.56 -11.42 -1.36
CA TRP A 25 -6.27 -10.54 -2.48
C TRP A 25 -4.78 -10.23 -2.59
N LYS A 26 -4.11 -9.83 -1.50
CA LYS A 26 -2.64 -9.65 -1.47
C LYS A 26 -1.89 -10.93 -1.86
N ARG A 27 -2.38 -12.10 -1.44
CA ARG A 27 -1.80 -13.40 -1.84
C ARG A 27 -1.94 -13.64 -3.34
N LYS A 28 -3.11 -13.36 -3.92
CA LYS A 28 -3.34 -13.47 -5.36
C LYS A 28 -2.48 -12.47 -6.14
N LEU A 29 -2.44 -11.21 -5.71
CA LEU A 29 -1.66 -10.15 -6.36
C LEU A 29 -0.16 -10.47 -6.41
N ARG A 30 0.40 -11.02 -5.33
CA ARG A 30 1.81 -11.46 -5.33
C ARG A 30 2.07 -12.63 -6.27
N ARG A 31 1.10 -13.51 -6.49
CA ARG A 31 1.23 -14.62 -7.46
C ARG A 31 1.12 -14.11 -8.88
N SER A 32 0.13 -13.25 -9.16
CA SER A 32 -0.06 -12.66 -10.49
C SER A 32 1.07 -11.74 -10.90
N ALA A 33 1.85 -11.18 -9.95
CA ALA A 33 3.08 -10.44 -10.25
C ALA A 33 4.08 -11.24 -11.10
N HIS A 34 4.06 -12.58 -11.00
CA HIS A 34 4.88 -13.45 -11.84
C HIS A 34 4.31 -13.67 -13.25
N ASP A 35 3.00 -13.54 -13.42
CA ASP A 35 2.31 -13.76 -14.70
C ASP A 35 2.27 -12.49 -15.59
N LEU A 36 2.93 -11.41 -15.18
CA LEU A 36 2.99 -10.19 -15.97
C LEU A 36 3.69 -10.46 -17.31
N PRO A 37 3.19 -9.87 -18.42
CA PRO A 37 3.80 -10.01 -19.73
C PRO A 37 5.03 -9.11 -19.84
N TRP A 38 6.09 -9.44 -19.09
CA TRP A 38 7.37 -8.70 -19.04
C TRP A 38 7.99 -8.45 -20.43
N ASN A 39 7.71 -9.36 -21.36
CA ASN A 39 8.23 -9.33 -22.72
C ASN A 39 7.49 -8.34 -23.64
N ASN A 40 6.34 -7.79 -23.22
CA ASN A 40 5.52 -6.90 -24.05
C ASN A 40 5.37 -5.52 -23.39
N VAL A 41 6.24 -4.59 -23.81
CA VAL A 41 6.31 -3.23 -23.27
C VAL A 41 5.00 -2.45 -23.51
N HIS A 42 4.31 -2.67 -24.62
CA HIS A 42 3.05 -1.99 -24.91
C HIS A 42 1.94 -2.46 -23.97
N LEU A 43 1.86 -3.77 -23.75
CA LEU A 43 0.86 -4.38 -22.87
C LEU A 43 1.12 -4.02 -21.40
N LEU A 44 2.39 -3.94 -20.98
CA LEU A 44 2.76 -3.39 -19.67
C LEU A 44 2.30 -1.93 -19.52
N ARG A 45 2.50 -1.10 -20.55
CA ARG A 45 2.08 0.31 -20.53
C ARG A 45 0.57 0.47 -20.44
N ASP A 46 -0.20 -0.40 -21.09
CA ASP A 46 -1.67 -0.43 -21.00
C ASP A 46 -2.15 -0.86 -19.60
N ILE A 47 -1.41 -1.75 -18.93
CA ILE A 47 -1.63 -2.13 -17.53
C ILE A 47 -1.20 -0.99 -16.57
N GLY A 48 -0.49 0.03 -17.07
CA GLY A 48 0.05 1.12 -16.28
C GLY A 48 1.35 0.76 -15.56
N LEU A 49 2.18 -0.09 -16.16
CA LEU A 49 3.52 -0.46 -15.70
C LEU A 49 4.59 -0.07 -16.73
N GLU A 50 5.72 0.43 -16.25
CA GLU A 50 6.93 0.63 -17.01
C GLU A 50 7.64 -0.72 -17.24
N GLN A 51 8.60 -0.74 -18.17
CA GLN A 51 9.38 -1.94 -18.50
C GLN A 51 10.10 -2.54 -17.28
N ASP A 52 10.45 -1.69 -16.31
CA ASP A 52 11.07 -2.07 -15.05
C ASP A 52 10.06 -2.60 -14.00
N GLY A 53 8.78 -2.72 -14.36
CA GLY A 53 7.69 -3.15 -13.48
C GLY A 53 7.21 -2.08 -12.49
N ARG A 54 7.68 -0.85 -12.66
CA ARG A 54 7.25 0.29 -11.84
C ARG A 54 5.90 0.79 -12.35
N PRO A 55 4.97 1.20 -11.47
CA PRO A 55 3.73 1.83 -11.93
C PRO A 55 4.04 3.12 -12.71
N VAL A 56 3.40 3.29 -13.87
CA VAL A 56 3.47 4.48 -14.70
C VAL A 56 2.79 5.62 -13.94
N GLY A 57 3.59 6.51 -13.36
CA GLY A 57 3.13 7.67 -12.60
C GLY A 57 3.73 7.78 -11.20
N MET A 58 3.10 8.59 -10.35
CA MET A 58 3.60 8.88 -9.00
C MET A 58 3.24 7.75 -8.04
N SER A 59 4.20 6.88 -7.73
CA SER A 59 4.05 5.74 -6.80
C SER A 59 3.65 6.14 -5.36
N GLU A 60 3.87 7.39 -4.95
CA GLU A 60 3.45 7.92 -3.65
C GLU A 60 2.93 9.35 -3.83
N PRO A 61 1.82 9.72 -3.15
CA PRO A 61 1.36 11.11 -3.10
C PRO A 61 2.46 12.03 -2.57
N ASP A 62 2.55 13.25 -3.10
CA ASP A 62 3.61 14.19 -2.73
C ASP A 62 3.62 14.53 -1.23
N ALA A 63 2.45 14.51 -0.59
CA ALA A 63 2.33 14.66 0.86
C ALA A 63 3.16 13.61 1.64
N VAL A 64 3.15 12.34 1.20
CA VAL A 64 3.87 11.24 1.86
C VAL A 64 5.38 11.39 1.67
N LYS A 65 5.81 11.81 0.47
CA LYS A 65 7.23 12.09 0.18
C LYS A 65 7.75 13.25 1.02
N ALA A 66 6.98 14.34 1.11
CA ALA A 66 7.31 15.50 1.92
C ALA A 66 7.42 15.15 3.41
N GLU A 67 6.45 14.40 3.94
CA GLU A 67 6.46 13.98 5.35
C GLU A 67 7.69 13.12 5.68
N ARG A 68 8.04 12.17 4.80
CA ARG A 68 9.24 11.34 4.96
C ARG A 68 10.50 12.19 4.96
N ARG A 69 10.60 13.17 4.04
CA ARG A 69 11.75 14.08 3.94
C ARG A 69 11.88 14.94 5.20
N VAL A 70 10.78 15.53 5.69
CA VAL A 70 10.75 16.31 6.94
C VAL A 70 11.17 15.47 8.14
N ARG A 71 10.72 14.22 8.22
CA ARG A 71 11.12 13.27 9.28
C ARG A 71 12.63 13.02 9.29
N HIS A 72 13.23 12.79 8.12
CA HIS A 72 14.67 12.60 8.00
C HIS A 72 15.45 13.87 8.38
N LEU A 73 15.01 15.03 7.90
CA LEU A 73 15.62 16.32 8.25
C LEU A 73 15.57 16.57 9.76
N ARG A 74 14.41 16.34 10.40
CA ARG A 74 14.27 16.44 11.86
C ARG A 74 15.24 15.52 12.60
N ARG A 75 15.38 14.27 12.16
CA ARG A 75 16.34 13.32 12.77
C ARG A 75 17.78 13.81 12.68
N VAL A 76 18.18 14.31 11.51
CA VAL A 76 19.55 14.83 11.30
C VAL A 76 19.79 16.06 12.17
N LEU A 77 18.84 17.00 12.19
CA LEU A 77 18.94 18.20 13.02
C LEU A 77 18.96 17.87 14.52
N SER A 78 18.15 16.92 14.99
CA SER A 78 18.14 16.52 16.39
C SER A 78 19.41 15.77 16.81
N ALA A 79 20.07 15.09 15.88
CA ALA A 79 21.32 14.38 16.13
C ALA A 79 22.55 15.28 16.03
N ARG A 80 22.37 16.56 15.64
CA ARG A 80 23.47 17.50 15.53
C ARG A 80 23.91 17.93 16.93
N ILE A 81 25.16 17.62 17.26
CA ILE A 81 25.80 18.12 18.48
C ILE A 81 25.94 19.64 18.33
N PRO A 82 25.43 20.45 19.26
CA PRO A 82 25.68 21.88 19.24
C PRO A 82 27.18 22.09 19.52
N THR A 83 27.89 22.60 18.52
CA THR A 83 29.25 23.14 18.65
C THR A 83 29.20 24.51 19.27
#